data_AF-A0A1I1C9G9-F1
#
_entry.id   AF-A0A1I1C9G9-F1
#
_cell.length_a   1.000
_cell.length_b   1.000
_cell.length_c   1.000
_cell.angle_alpha   90.00
_cell.angle_beta   90.00
_cell.angle_gamma   90.00
#
_symmetry.space_group_name_H-M   'P 1'
#
loop_
_entity.id
_entity.type
_entity.pdbx_description
1 polymer ?
#
loop_
_entity_poly.entity_id
_entity_poly.type
_entity_poly.pdbx_seq_one_letter_code
_entity_poly.pdbx_strand_id
1 'polypeptide(L)'
;MKKLHQILQIALLVYFGAFLIFFIAFDTLGGIFGMDEITSDSMVTIILIGFILFLAAWGSSYTAYSSLASTIKKMEIDANSLKAKIYDFEHPRIPTNQTAKPTIPTDTDQSNLPPRQNITDK
;
A
#
# COMPACT_ATOMS: atom_id res chain seq x y z
N MET A 1 4.52 12.48 -8.26
CA MET A 1 3.19 11.96 -7.83
C MET A 1 2.71 12.54 -6.50
N LYS A 2 3.54 12.63 -5.44
CA LYS A 2 3.14 13.23 -4.14
C LYS A 2 2.57 14.66 -4.23
N LYS A 3 3.20 15.54 -5.02
CA LYS A 3 2.76 16.93 -5.19
C LYS A 3 1.39 17.06 -5.87
N LEU A 4 1.10 16.23 -6.88
CA LEU A 4 -0.19 16.25 -7.59
C LEU A 4 -1.32 15.77 -6.67
N HIS A 5 -1.12 14.65 -5.98
CA HIS A 5 -2.06 14.15 -4.97
C HIS A 5 -2.33 15.20 -3.88
N GLN A 6 -1.28 15.86 -3.38
CA GLN A 6 -1.42 16.92 -2.37
C GLN A 6 -2.21 18.14 -2.91
N ILE A 7 -1.92 18.60 -4.13
CA ILE A 7 -2.65 19.71 -4.77
C ILE A 7 -4.12 19.32 -4.97
N LEU A 8 -4.40 18.10 -5.42
CA LEU A 8 -5.75 17.63 -5.70
C LEU A 8 -6.57 17.44 -4.42
N GLN A 9 -5.95 16.98 -3.33
CA GLN A 9 -6.59 16.93 -2.01
C GLN A 9 -6.84 18.32 -1.42
N ILE A 10 -5.92 19.27 -1.60
CA ILE A 10 -6.14 20.66 -1.16
C ILE A 10 -7.27 21.29 -1.97
N ALA A 11 -7.32 21.10 -3.29
CA ALA A 11 -8.40 21.58 -4.12
C ALA A 11 -9.75 20.99 -3.70
N LEU A 12 -9.79 19.68 -3.39
CA LEU A 12 -10.96 19.01 -2.85
C LEU A 12 -11.40 19.61 -1.51
N LEU A 13 -10.45 19.82 -0.58
CA LEU A 13 -10.72 20.40 0.73
C LEU A 13 -11.28 21.82 0.63
N VAL A 14 -10.68 22.65 -0.23
CA VAL A 14 -11.15 24.01 -0.48
C VAL A 14 -12.54 24.00 -1.10
N TYR A 15 -12.79 23.10 -2.07
CA TYR A 15 -14.11 22.96 -2.69
C TYR A 15 -15.19 22.64 -1.65
N PHE A 16 -15.04 21.56 -0.89
CA PHE A 16 -16.03 21.20 0.14
C PHE A 16 -16.10 22.21 1.28
N GLY A 17 -14.97 22.81 1.68
CA GLY A 17 -14.95 23.83 2.73
C GLY A 17 -15.68 25.11 2.32
N ALA A 18 -15.46 25.59 1.10
CA ALA A 18 -16.17 26.75 0.55
C ALA A 18 -17.67 26.47 0.43
N PHE A 19 -18.06 25.30 -0.07
CA PHE A 19 -19.47 24.92 -0.15
C PHE A 19 -20.11 24.70 1.23
N LEU A 20 -19.38 24.20 2.23
CA LEU A 20 -19.88 24.07 3.60
C LEU A 20 -20.17 25.45 4.21
N ILE A 21 -19.22 26.39 4.08
CA ILE A 21 -19.42 27.78 4.52
C ILE A 21 -20.59 28.40 3.76
N PHE A 22 -20.67 28.18 2.44
CA PHE A 22 -21.76 28.64 1.61
C PHE A 22 -23.11 28.11 2.09
N PHE A 23 -23.27 26.81 2.39
CA PHE A 23 -24.52 26.25 2.90
C PHE A 23 -24.91 26.81 4.27
N ILE A 24 -23.96 26.93 5.21
CA ILE A 24 -24.21 27.52 6.54
C ILE A 24 -24.60 28.99 6.42
N ALA A 25 -23.91 29.73 5.54
CA ALA A 25 -24.19 31.12 5.26
C ALA A 25 -25.51 31.27 4.49
N PHE A 26 -25.88 30.36 3.59
CA PHE A 26 -27.15 30.46 2.85
C PHE A 26 -28.36 30.30 3.76
N ASP A 27 -28.28 29.39 4.73
CA ASP A 27 -29.36 29.16 5.70
C ASP A 27 -29.53 30.35 6.67
N THR A 28 -28.47 31.14 6.90
CA THR A 28 -28.46 32.28 7.84
C THR A 28 -28.55 33.66 7.19
N LEU A 29 -27.95 33.84 6.01
CA LEU A 29 -27.86 35.09 5.25
C LEU A 29 -28.66 35.02 3.92
N GLY A 30 -28.90 33.85 3.34
CA GLY A 30 -29.58 33.72 2.04
C GLY A 30 -30.98 34.35 2.04
N GLY A 31 -31.71 34.23 3.15
CA GLY A 31 -33.00 34.90 3.36
C GLY A 31 -32.92 36.43 3.53
N ILE A 32 -31.76 36.98 3.89
CA ILE A 32 -31.53 38.42 4.07
C ILE A 32 -31.05 39.07 2.76
N PHE A 33 -30.32 38.33 1.92
CA PHE A 33 -29.77 38.81 0.65
C PHE A 33 -30.67 38.60 -0.57
N GLY A 34 -31.88 38.04 -0.38
CA GLY A 34 -32.85 37.84 -1.47
C GLY A 34 -32.34 36.92 -2.58
N MET A 35 -31.44 35.99 -2.26
CA MET A 35 -31.02 34.96 -3.22
C MET A 35 -32.09 33.88 -3.34
N ASP A 36 -32.34 33.43 -4.56
CA ASP A 36 -33.26 32.32 -4.84
C ASP A 36 -32.91 31.09 -4.01
N GLU A 37 -33.95 30.42 -3.52
CA GLU A 37 -33.84 29.21 -2.72
C GLU A 37 -32.99 28.17 -3.46
N ILE A 38 -32.02 27.55 -2.76
CA ILE A 38 -31.22 26.48 -3.34
C ILE A 38 -32.17 25.36 -3.77
N THR A 39 -32.40 25.28 -5.07
CA THR A 39 -33.31 24.29 -5.65
C THR A 39 -32.63 22.92 -5.61
N SER A 40 -33.43 21.85 -5.52
CA SER A 40 -32.89 20.48 -5.46
C SER A 40 -31.96 20.16 -6.64
N ASP A 41 -32.20 20.74 -7.81
CA ASP A 41 -31.38 20.57 -9.01
C ASP A 41 -29.96 21.15 -8.86
N SER A 42 -29.84 22.34 -8.25
CA SER A 42 -28.56 22.98 -7.92
C SER A 42 -27.77 22.14 -6.90
N MET A 43 -28.45 21.57 -5.90
CA MET A 43 -27.82 20.70 -4.90
C MET A 43 -27.26 19.43 -5.53
N VAL A 44 -28.04 18.78 -6.41
CA VAL A 44 -27.60 17.58 -7.14
C VAL A 44 -26.38 17.89 -8.01
N THR A 45 -26.39 19.03 -8.70
CA THR A 45 -25.27 19.45 -9.56
C THR A 45 -23.98 19.69 -8.78
N ILE A 46 -24.07 20.37 -7.63
CA ILE A 46 -22.92 20.62 -6.74
C ILE A 46 -22.37 19.29 -6.21
N ILE A 47 -23.24 18.38 -5.75
CA ILE A 47 -22.82 17.05 -5.27
C ILE A 47 -22.14 16.26 -6.38
N LEU A 48 -22.67 16.27 -7.61
CA LEU A 48 -22.12 15.53 -8.73
C LEU A 48 -20.72 16.03 -9.12
N ILE A 49 -20.54 17.36 -9.18
CA ILE A 49 -19.24 17.97 -9.46
C ILE A 49 -18.24 17.63 -8.34
N GLY A 50 -18.66 17.74 -7.08
CA GLY A 50 -17.86 17.34 -5.92
C GLY A 50 -17.48 15.85 -5.94
N PHE A 51 -18.39 14.99 -6.39
CA PHE A 51 -18.15 13.55 -6.54
C PHE A 51 -17.11 13.26 -7.62
N ILE A 52 -17.17 13.92 -8.78
CA ILE A 52 -16.17 13.77 -9.85
C ILE A 52 -14.78 14.22 -9.35
N LEU A 53 -14.71 15.37 -8.67
CA LEU A 53 -13.46 15.85 -8.06
C LEU A 53 -12.93 14.88 -7.00
N PHE A 54 -13.83 14.29 -6.20
CA PHE A 54 -13.49 13.27 -5.22
C PHE A 54 -12.91 12.01 -5.89
N LEU A 55 -13.52 11.51 -6.98
CA LEU A 55 -13.00 10.36 -7.71
C LEU A 55 -11.60 10.62 -8.27
N ALA A 56 -11.38 11.82 -8.83
CA ALA A 56 -10.06 12.20 -9.32
C ALA A 56 -9.02 12.22 -8.19
N ALA A 57 -9.36 12.83 -7.05
CA ALA A 57 -8.50 12.86 -5.86
C ALA A 57 -8.22 11.45 -5.31
N TRP A 58 -9.25 10.61 -5.24
CA TRP A 58 -9.18 9.24 -4.76
C TRP A 58 -8.31 8.35 -5.66
N GLY A 59 -8.53 8.40 -6.98
CA GLY A 59 -7.70 7.68 -7.95
C GLY A 59 -6.23 8.09 -7.90
N SER A 60 -5.95 9.39 -7.75
CA SER A 60 -4.58 9.87 -7.54
C SER A 60 -3.97 9.41 -6.20
N SER A 61 -4.79 9.14 -5.19
CA SER A 61 -4.33 8.64 -3.88
C SER A 61 -3.93 7.16 -3.97
N TYR A 62 -4.73 6.37 -4.68
CA TYR A 62 -4.46 4.94 -4.88
C TYR A 62 -3.14 4.70 -5.61
N THR A 63 -2.87 5.48 -6.65
CA THR A 63 -1.61 5.42 -7.42
C THR A 63 -0.40 5.90 -6.61
N ALA A 64 -0.58 6.88 -5.72
CA ALA A 64 0.49 7.29 -4.82
C ALA A 64 0.84 6.17 -3.82
N TYR A 65 -0.15 5.51 -3.22
CA TYR A 65 0.06 4.40 -2.29
C TYR A 65 0.75 3.19 -2.93
N SER A 66 0.37 2.81 -4.15
CA SER A 66 1.00 1.69 -4.85
C SER A 66 2.50 1.94 -5.11
N SER A 67 2.88 3.19 -5.39
CA SER A 67 4.29 3.58 -5.56
C SER A 67 5.11 3.51 -4.26
N LEU A 68 4.49 3.80 -3.10
CA LEU A 68 5.15 3.62 -1.81
C LEU A 68 5.33 2.12 -1.49
N ALA A 69 4.30 1.32 -1.73
CA ALA A 69 4.35 -0.13 -1.48
C ALA A 69 5.44 -0.82 -2.32
N SER A 70 5.59 -0.44 -3.59
CA SER A 70 6.66 -0.99 -4.44
C SER A 70 8.06 -0.57 -3.98
N THR A 71 8.20 0.68 -3.49
CA THR A 71 9.46 1.17 -2.94
C THR A 71 9.85 0.40 -1.67
N ILE A 72 8.89 0.16 -0.78
CA ILE A 72 9.09 -0.64 0.44
C ILE A 72 9.50 -2.07 0.07
N LYS A 73 8.79 -2.71 -0.86
CA LYS A 73 9.12 -4.06 -1.33
C LYS A 73 10.53 -4.14 -1.92
N LYS A 74 10.95 -3.11 -2.67
CA LYS A 74 12.31 -3.04 -3.19
C LYS A 74 13.34 -2.94 -2.06
N MET A 75 13.10 -2.08 -1.06
CA MET A 75 13.98 -1.97 0.11
C MET A 75 14.08 -3.28 0.89
N GLU A 76 12.98 -4.01 1.03
CA GLU A 76 12.96 -5.32 1.70
C GLU A 76 13.83 -6.34 0.96
N ILE A 77 13.74 -6.39 -0.38
CA ILE A 77 14.58 -7.25 -1.22
C ILE A 77 16.06 -6.86 -1.09
N ASP A 78 16.37 -5.57 -1.17
CA ASP A 78 17.74 -5.07 -1.06
C ASP A 78 18.34 -5.40 0.33
N ALA A 79 17.56 -5.26 1.41
CA ALA A 79 17.98 -5.61 2.76
C ALA A 79 18.21 -7.12 2.94
N ASN A 80 17.32 -7.96 2.39
CA ASN A 80 17.49 -9.42 2.43
C ASN A 80 18.72 -9.87 1.62
N SER A 81 18.97 -9.25 0.46
CA SER A 81 20.18 -9.49 -0.33
C SER A 81 21.45 -9.12 0.44
N LEU A 82 21.44 -7.97 1.13
CA LEU A 82 22.57 -7.55 1.96
C LEU A 82 22.80 -8.52 3.12
N LYS A 83 21.75 -8.94 3.82
CA LYS A 83 21.84 -9.96 4.89
C LYS A 83 22.45 -11.26 4.38
N ALA A 84 22.03 -11.72 3.20
CA ALA A 84 22.58 -12.94 2.59
C ALA A 84 24.08 -12.79 2.26
N LYS A 85 24.49 -11.64 1.71
CA LYS A 85 25.91 -11.36 1.44
C LYS A 85 26.74 -11.31 2.72
N ILE A 86 26.23 -10.67 3.77
CA ILE A 86 26.91 -10.62 5.08
C ILE A 86 27.05 -12.03 5.65
N TYR A 87 26.00 -12.85 5.57
CA TYR A 87 26.05 -14.24 6.01
C TYR A 87 27.11 -15.04 5.25
N ASP A 88 27.19 -14.90 3.92
CA ASP A 88 28.22 -15.54 3.08
C ASP A 88 29.63 -15.04 3.42
N PHE A 89 29.79 -13.79 3.85
CA PHE A 89 31.08 -13.25 4.32
C PHE A 89 31.46 -13.78 5.71
N GLU A 90 30.50 -13.93 6.61
CA GLU A 90 30.70 -14.45 7.97
C GLU A 90 30.89 -15.99 7.98
N HIS A 91 30.38 -16.69 6.96
CA HIS A 91 30.54 -18.12 6.76
C HIS A 91 31.27 -18.38 5.44
N PRO A 92 32.57 -18.07 5.35
CA PRO A 92 33.34 -18.32 4.15
C PRO A 92 33.17 -19.78 3.74
N ARG A 93 32.76 -20.01 2.49
CA ARG A 93 32.60 -21.34 1.93
C ARG A 93 33.95 -22.03 1.97
N ILE A 94 34.16 -22.82 3.02
CA ILE A 94 35.26 -23.77 3.08
C ILE A 94 35.03 -24.68 1.88
N PRO A 95 35.95 -24.76 0.90
CA PRO A 95 35.80 -25.70 -0.18
C PRO A 95 35.92 -27.10 0.43
N THR A 96 34.80 -27.67 0.87
CA THR A 96 34.70 -29.11 1.07
C THR A 96 34.82 -29.69 -0.32
N ASN A 97 36.05 -30.11 -0.62
CA ASN A 97 36.41 -30.94 -1.75
C ASN A 97 35.73 -32.30 -1.54
N GLN A 98 34.41 -32.34 -1.66
CA GLN A 98 33.65 -33.57 -1.74
C GLN A 98 33.41 -33.82 -3.21
N THR A 99 34.35 -34.55 -3.80
CA THR A 99 34.17 -35.28 -5.03
C THR A 99 32.90 -36.11 -4.89
N ALA A 100 31.78 -35.60 -5.39
CA ALA A 100 30.56 -36.37 -5.53
C ALA A 100 30.86 -37.48 -6.55
N LYS A 101 31.23 -38.66 -6.05
CA LYS A 101 31.22 -39.89 -6.83
C LYS A 101 29.80 -40.03 -7.39
N PRO A 102 29.61 -40.26 -8.71
CA PRO A 102 28.27 -40.48 -9.24
C PRO A 102 27.72 -41.78 -8.66
N THR A 103 26.75 -41.63 -7.75
CA THR A 103 25.98 -42.76 -7.21
C THR A 103 25.09 -43.29 -8.32
N ILE A 104 25.35 -44.52 -8.74
CA ILE A 104 24.51 -45.34 -9.62
C ILE A 104 23.10 -45.35 -9.01
N PRO A 105 22.02 -45.08 -9.77
CA PRO A 105 20.67 -45.07 -9.22
C PRO A 105 20.32 -46.51 -8.81
N THR A 106 20.17 -46.73 -7.51
CA THR A 106 19.58 -47.96 -6.97
C THR A 106 18.27 -47.53 -6.31
N ASP A 107 17.17 -47.83 -6.98
CA ASP A 107 15.82 -47.78 -6.41
C ASP A 107 15.80 -48.58 -5.12
N THR A 108 15.61 -47.93 -3.97
CA THR A 108 14.80 -48.48 -2.87
C THR A 108 14.45 -47.40 -1.85
N ASP A 109 13.17 -47.31 -1.51
CA ASP A 109 12.60 -46.54 -0.41
C ASP A 109 13.49 -46.45 0.84
N GLN A 110 13.85 -45.24 1.25
CA GLN A 110 14.27 -45.01 2.63
C GLN A 110 13.80 -43.63 3.11
N SER A 111 12.65 -43.68 3.79
CA SER A 111 12.10 -42.66 4.69
C SER A 111 13.21 -41.90 5.44
N ASN A 112 13.44 -40.65 5.05
CA ASN A 112 14.42 -39.76 5.67
C ASN A 112 13.76 -38.89 6.76
N LEU A 113 13.02 -39.53 7.66
CA LEU A 113 12.48 -38.90 8.87
C LEU A 113 13.52 -39.03 9.99
N PRO A 114 14.05 -37.92 10.55
CA PRO A 114 15.01 -38.00 11.63
C PRO A 114 14.38 -38.66 12.89
N PRO A 115 15.15 -39.39 13.72
CA PRO A 115 14.63 -40.10 14.87
C PRO A 115 13.98 -39.12 15.88
N ARG A 116 12.71 -39.33 16.22
CA ARG A 116 12.05 -38.60 17.31
C ARG A 116 12.66 -39.02 18.64
N GLN A 117 13.14 -38.07 19.44
CA GLN A 117 13.58 -38.31 20.81
C GLN A 117 12.34 -38.59 21.68
N ASN A 118 12.17 -39.84 22.13
CA ASN A 118 11.24 -40.15 23.21
C ASN A 118 11.85 -39.67 24.53
N ILE A 119 11.43 -38.51 25.01
CA ILE A 119 11.60 -38.13 26.41
C ILE A 119 10.46 -38.78 27.19
N THR A 120 10.80 -39.80 27.97
CA THR A 120 9.96 -40.27 29.08
C THR A 120 10.92 -40.74 30.17
N ASP A 121 11.33 -39.79 31.02
CA ASP A 121 11.96 -40.09 32.30
C ASP A 121 10.87 -40.49 33.31
N LYS A 122 11.06 -41.69 33.88
CA LYS A 122 10.49 -42.31 35.10
C LYS A 122 9.12 -41.88 35.61
#